data_AF-A0A2S2PDJ0-F1
#
_entry.id   AF-A0A2S2PDJ0-F1
#
_cell.length_a   1.000
_cell.length_b   1.000
_cell.length_c   1.000
_cell.angle_alpha   90.00
_cell.angle_beta   90.00
_cell.angle_gamma   90.00
#
_symmetry.space_group_name_H-M   'P 1'
#
loop_
_entity.id
_entity.type
_entity.pdbx_description
1 polymer ?
#
loop_
_entity_poly.entity_id
_entity_poly.type
_entity_poly.pdbx_seq_one_letter_code
_entity_poly.pdbx_strand_id
1 'polypeptide(L)'
;LPEHCTGDNGQCPADMYKKNASPCGTENGFCYMGECPTLNAQCELIWGYGGVSSDRQCYDEFNTKGSMSGNCGMVEGPGTTTYLKCDQKNVYCGSLQCQKGTKYPQNTSASRHTKTVISIESKDYECKSTSGSKLFSLVQDGTPCGDNLICINQTCTSMNPYIDTHNKCPSNHNNLECSAHGICSNLNQCFCDNGWTGNDCSIQLEISPTSPNSADVTLSPEDAKKS
;
A
#
# COMPACT_ATOMS: atom_id res chain seq x y z
N LEU A 1 -1.72 -11.61 0.21
CA LEU A 1 -1.25 -12.81 0.93
C LEU A 1 -1.19 -13.90 -0.11
N PRO A 2 -0.17 -14.76 -0.15
CA PRO A 2 -0.10 -15.76 -1.22
C PRO A 2 -1.26 -16.75 -1.10
N GLU A 3 -1.94 -16.99 -2.22
CA GLU A 3 -3.02 -17.96 -2.34
C GLU A 3 -2.50 -19.29 -2.87
N HIS A 4 -3.13 -20.39 -2.44
CA HIS A 4 -2.82 -21.74 -2.91
C HIS A 4 -4.00 -22.32 -3.70
N CYS A 5 -3.70 -22.93 -4.85
CA CYS A 5 -4.72 -23.61 -5.65
C CYS A 5 -5.32 -24.79 -4.87
N THR A 6 -6.65 -24.91 -4.89
CA THR A 6 -7.34 -26.03 -4.22
C THR A 6 -7.24 -27.33 -5.01
N GLY A 7 -6.99 -27.25 -6.33
CA GLY A 7 -6.97 -28.39 -7.24
C GLY A 7 -8.35 -28.80 -7.78
N ASP A 8 -9.43 -28.13 -7.36
CA ASP A 8 -10.80 -28.45 -7.78
C ASP A 8 -11.13 -27.91 -9.18
N ASN A 9 -10.52 -26.79 -9.56
CA ASN A 9 -10.62 -26.20 -10.88
C ASN A 9 -9.32 -25.48 -11.27
N GLY A 10 -9.21 -25.09 -12.54
CA GLY A 10 -8.05 -24.36 -13.06
C GLY A 10 -8.07 -22.85 -12.79
N GLN A 11 -8.92 -22.37 -11.88
CA GLN A 11 -9.01 -20.95 -11.51
C GLN A 11 -8.28 -20.72 -10.19
N CYS A 12 -7.58 -19.59 -10.11
CA CYS A 12 -7.01 -19.12 -8.85
C CYS A 12 -8.17 -18.79 -7.88
N PRO A 13 -8.05 -19.11 -6.58
CA PRO A 13 -9.00 -18.63 -5.59
C PRO A 13 -9.04 -17.09 -5.54
N ALA A 14 -10.08 -16.55 -4.91
CA ALA A 14 -10.23 -15.11 -4.73
C ALA A 14 -9.05 -14.51 -3.96
N ASP A 15 -8.61 -13.33 -4.37
CA ASP A 15 -7.47 -12.63 -3.77
C ASP A 15 -7.66 -12.42 -2.26
N MET A 16 -6.67 -12.89 -1.51
CA MET A 16 -6.59 -12.78 -0.07
C MET A 16 -5.61 -11.67 0.31
N TYR A 17 -6.08 -10.70 1.06
CA TYR A 17 -5.25 -9.61 1.55
C TYR A 17 -5.52 -9.31 3.02
N LYS A 18 -4.54 -8.66 3.66
CA LYS A 18 -4.66 -8.25 5.05
C LYS A 18 -5.83 -7.28 5.20
N LYS A 19 -6.65 -7.45 6.23
CA LYS A 19 -7.82 -6.59 6.46
C LYS A 19 -7.48 -5.12 6.44
N ASN A 20 -8.44 -4.32 5.97
CA ASN A 20 -8.38 -2.87 6.03
C ASN A 20 -8.05 -2.39 7.45
N ALA A 21 -7.45 -1.20 7.54
CA ALA A 21 -7.01 -0.58 8.78
C ALA A 21 -5.91 -1.31 9.56
N SER A 22 -5.43 -2.47 9.07
CA SER A 22 -4.29 -3.13 9.67
C SER A 22 -3.01 -2.32 9.46
N PRO A 23 -2.14 -2.14 10.47
CA PRO A 23 -0.86 -1.47 10.28
C PRO A 23 0.01 -2.17 9.22
N CYS A 24 0.71 -1.38 8.41
CA CYS A 24 1.59 -1.86 7.35
C CYS A 24 2.69 -0.85 7.01
N GLY A 25 3.74 -1.32 6.32
CA GLY A 25 4.87 -0.48 5.93
C GLY A 25 5.70 0.01 7.12
N THR A 26 6.58 0.97 6.87
CA THR A 26 7.48 1.56 7.88
C THR A 26 7.00 2.93 8.40
N GLU A 27 5.95 3.49 7.80
CA GLU A 27 5.53 4.89 8.03
C GLU A 27 4.08 5.00 8.51
N ASN A 28 3.75 4.33 9.63
CA ASN A 28 2.40 4.35 10.22
C ASN A 28 1.27 4.13 9.17
N GLY A 29 1.57 3.31 8.14
CA GLY A 29 0.66 3.02 7.05
C GLY A 29 -0.45 2.08 7.51
N PHE A 30 -1.58 2.11 6.79
CA PHE A 30 -2.69 1.20 7.03
C PHE A 30 -3.07 0.49 5.74
N CYS A 31 -3.37 -0.81 5.85
CA CYS A 31 -3.87 -1.58 4.73
C CYS A 31 -5.22 -1.02 4.29
N TYR A 32 -5.40 -0.87 2.99
CA TYR A 32 -6.67 -0.47 2.41
C TYR A 32 -6.83 -1.16 1.05
N MET A 33 -7.86 -2.00 0.94
CA MET A 33 -8.16 -2.80 -0.25
C MET A 33 -6.96 -3.62 -0.77
N GLY A 34 -6.17 -4.16 0.18
CA GLY A 34 -5.02 -5.00 -0.11
C GLY A 34 -3.71 -4.28 -0.38
N GLU A 35 -3.74 -2.96 -0.49
CA GLU A 35 -2.55 -2.12 -0.64
C GLU A 35 -2.09 -1.53 0.70
N CYS A 36 -0.84 -1.07 0.75
CA CYS A 36 -0.31 -0.26 1.86
C CYS A 36 0.05 1.15 1.37
N PRO A 37 -0.95 2.00 1.07
CA PRO A 37 -0.71 3.31 0.49
C PRO A 37 -0.09 4.28 1.52
N THR A 38 1.01 4.92 1.12
CA THR A 38 1.66 6.00 1.88
C THR A 38 2.09 7.12 0.93
N LEU A 39 2.17 8.35 1.44
CA LEU A 39 2.61 9.50 0.64
C LEU A 39 4.04 9.30 0.10
N ASN A 40 4.96 8.76 0.92
CA ASN A 40 6.34 8.55 0.51
C ASN A 40 6.46 7.42 -0.51
N ALA A 41 5.75 6.30 -0.35
CA ALA A 41 5.75 5.23 -1.35
C ALA A 41 5.22 5.74 -2.70
N GLN A 42 4.15 6.56 -2.70
CA GLN A 42 3.63 7.15 -3.93
C GLN A 42 4.63 8.15 -4.55
N CYS A 43 5.29 8.96 -3.74
CA CYS A 43 6.34 9.88 -4.23
C CYS A 43 7.56 9.13 -4.78
N GLU A 44 8.02 8.06 -4.13
CA GLU A 44 9.15 7.25 -4.61
C GLU A 44 8.80 6.53 -5.91
N LEU A 45 7.57 6.02 -6.04
CA LEU A 45 7.06 5.42 -7.27
C LEU A 45 7.10 6.41 -8.46
N ILE A 46 6.74 7.67 -8.21
CA ILE A 46 6.65 8.70 -9.25
C ILE A 46 8.03 9.30 -9.54
N TRP A 47 8.79 9.69 -8.52
CA TRP A 47 10.02 10.47 -8.64
C TRP A 47 11.29 9.63 -8.51
N GLY A 48 11.17 8.32 -8.36
CA GLY A 48 12.28 7.40 -8.17
C GLY A 48 12.81 7.40 -6.74
N TYR A 49 13.78 6.51 -6.50
CA TYR A 49 14.39 6.25 -5.19
C TYR A 49 14.71 7.53 -4.41
N GLY A 50 14.31 7.56 -3.15
CA GLY A 50 14.49 8.71 -2.25
C GLY A 50 13.55 9.88 -2.49
N GLY A 51 12.58 9.76 -3.41
CA GLY A 51 11.44 10.66 -3.52
C GLY A 51 10.51 10.49 -2.32
N VAL A 52 10.16 11.58 -1.65
CA VAL A 52 9.34 11.55 -0.43
C VAL A 52 8.26 12.63 -0.49
N SER A 53 7.24 12.51 0.35
CA SER A 53 6.23 13.55 0.55
C SER A 53 6.90 14.86 0.97
N SER A 54 6.39 15.96 0.41
CA SER A 54 6.85 17.28 0.77
C SER A 54 6.22 17.77 2.07
N ASP A 55 6.76 18.85 2.62
CA ASP A 55 6.22 19.49 3.81
C ASP A 55 4.80 20.02 3.58
N ARG A 56 4.05 20.20 4.66
CA ARG A 56 2.65 20.67 4.63
C ARG A 56 2.47 21.97 3.85
N GLN A 57 3.47 22.84 3.90
CA GLN A 57 3.51 24.13 3.21
C GLN A 57 3.25 23.99 1.72
N CYS A 58 3.79 22.95 1.06
CA CYS A 58 3.52 22.70 -0.35
C CYS A 58 2.05 22.31 -0.57
N TYR A 59 1.50 21.46 0.29
CA TYR A 59 0.09 21.07 0.19
C TYR A 59 -0.83 22.27 0.43
N ASP A 60 -0.57 23.07 1.46
CA ASP A 60 -1.35 24.26 1.78
C ASP A 60 -1.28 25.30 0.64
N GLU A 61 -0.09 25.54 0.09
CA GLU A 61 0.14 26.56 -0.93
C GLU A 61 -0.49 26.21 -2.28
N PHE A 62 -0.51 24.92 -2.65
CA PHE A 62 -1.00 24.50 -3.97
C PHE A 62 -2.42 23.95 -3.93
N ASN A 63 -2.77 23.09 -2.97
CA ASN A 63 -4.06 22.38 -2.99
C ASN A 63 -5.25 23.27 -2.62
N THR A 64 -5.04 24.31 -1.81
CA THR A 64 -6.09 25.29 -1.47
C THR A 64 -6.43 26.23 -2.64
N LYS A 65 -5.55 26.35 -3.64
CA LYS A 65 -5.75 27.22 -4.80
C LYS A 65 -6.65 26.61 -5.87
N GLY A 66 -6.69 25.28 -5.99
CA GLY A 66 -7.52 24.58 -6.99
C GLY A 66 -7.04 24.90 -8.41
N SER A 67 -5.86 24.41 -8.77
CA SER A 67 -5.21 24.60 -10.05
C SER A 67 -4.57 23.30 -10.56
N MET A 68 -4.00 23.32 -11.76
CA MET A 68 -3.27 22.17 -12.32
C MET A 68 -2.08 21.72 -11.45
N SER A 69 -1.50 22.62 -10.64
CA SER A 69 -0.37 22.32 -9.75
C SER A 69 -0.78 21.82 -8.36
N GLY A 70 -2.06 21.92 -8.02
CA GLY A 70 -2.62 21.43 -6.76
C GLY A 70 -4.14 21.64 -6.65
N ASN A 71 -4.88 20.58 -6.35
CA ASN A 71 -6.35 20.54 -6.32
C ASN A 71 -6.87 19.29 -5.58
N CYS A 72 -8.16 19.27 -5.23
CA CYS A 72 -8.88 18.10 -4.70
C CYS A 72 -9.69 17.39 -5.79
N GLY A 73 -9.09 17.28 -6.98
CA GLY A 73 -9.74 16.72 -8.16
C GLY A 73 -10.25 17.80 -9.11
N MET A 74 -10.97 17.33 -10.13
CA MET A 74 -11.48 18.18 -11.20
C MET A 74 -12.90 17.77 -11.58
N VAL A 75 -13.68 18.74 -12.04
CA VAL A 75 -14.99 18.53 -12.66
C VAL A 75 -14.86 18.92 -14.13
N GLU A 76 -15.23 18.00 -15.01
CA GLU A 76 -15.30 18.24 -16.44
C GLU A 76 -16.68 18.83 -16.78
N GLY A 77 -16.67 20.01 -17.38
CA GLY A 77 -17.85 20.67 -17.94
C GLY A 77 -17.73 20.82 -19.47
N PRO A 78 -18.75 21.36 -20.14
CA PRO A 78 -18.72 21.57 -21.59
C PRO A 78 -17.53 22.45 -22.00
N GLY A 79 -16.49 21.85 -22.56
CA GLY A 79 -15.28 22.54 -23.03
C GLY A 79 -14.39 23.16 -21.94
N THR A 80 -14.67 22.91 -20.65
CA THR A 80 -13.89 23.49 -19.53
C THR A 80 -13.62 22.45 -18.45
N THR A 81 -12.39 22.43 -17.95
CA THR A 81 -11.99 21.65 -16.78
C THR A 81 -11.86 22.60 -15.59
N THR A 82 -12.65 22.38 -14.54
CA THR A 82 -12.57 23.16 -13.31
C THR A 82 -11.85 22.35 -12.24
N TYR A 83 -10.75 22.88 -11.71
CA TYR A 83 -10.03 22.28 -10.60
C TYR A 83 -10.68 22.66 -9.27
N LEU A 84 -10.90 21.66 -8.42
CA LEU A 84 -11.52 21.86 -7.12
C LEU A 84 -10.47 22.32 -6.11
N LYS A 85 -10.79 23.35 -5.33
CA LYS A 85 -10.00 23.76 -4.17
C LYS A 85 -10.17 22.75 -3.04
N CYS A 86 -9.10 22.45 -2.34
CA CYS A 86 -9.18 21.66 -1.12
C CYS A 86 -9.58 22.52 0.08
N ASP A 87 -10.44 21.97 0.94
CA ASP A 87 -10.57 22.45 2.31
C ASP A 87 -9.27 22.22 3.08
N GLN A 88 -9.00 23.06 4.09
CA GLN A 88 -7.78 22.98 4.89
C GLN A 88 -7.53 21.59 5.52
N LYS A 89 -8.61 20.90 5.92
CA LYS A 89 -8.55 19.54 6.50
C LYS A 89 -8.23 18.46 5.46
N ASN A 90 -8.42 18.74 4.17
CA ASN A 90 -8.30 17.79 3.07
C ASN A 90 -7.04 18.03 2.23
N VAL A 91 -6.19 19.00 2.58
CA VAL A 91 -4.99 19.36 1.79
C VAL A 91 -4.08 18.16 1.53
N TYR A 92 -3.94 17.24 2.49
CA TYR A 92 -3.15 16.02 2.34
C TYR A 92 -3.81 14.92 1.50
N CYS A 93 -5.08 15.09 1.12
CA CYS A 93 -5.80 14.15 0.27
C CYS A 93 -6.03 14.66 -1.15
N GLY A 94 -5.57 15.87 -1.47
CA GLY A 94 -5.63 16.46 -2.80
C GLY A 94 -4.53 15.96 -3.72
N SER A 95 -3.93 16.87 -4.50
CA SER A 95 -2.79 16.56 -5.35
C SER A 95 -1.57 16.23 -4.50
N LEU A 96 -0.86 15.18 -4.88
CA LEU A 96 0.36 14.75 -4.20
C LEU A 96 1.48 15.78 -4.42
N GLN A 97 2.12 16.18 -3.32
CA GLN A 97 3.28 17.06 -3.33
C GLN A 97 4.49 16.28 -2.82
N CYS A 98 5.55 16.24 -3.61
CA CYS A 98 6.77 15.48 -3.32
C CYS A 98 8.00 16.39 -3.28
N GLN A 99 9.07 15.89 -2.70
CA GLN A 99 10.41 16.49 -2.71
C GLN A 99 11.47 15.39 -2.91
N LYS A 100 12.71 15.79 -3.18
CA LYS A 100 13.83 14.86 -3.42
C LYS A 100 13.54 13.86 -4.56
N GLY A 101 14.28 12.76 -4.64
CA GLY A 101 14.27 11.86 -5.79
C GLY A 101 14.85 12.51 -7.05
N THR A 102 14.46 11.99 -8.21
CA THR A 102 15.00 12.40 -9.51
C THR A 102 14.40 13.72 -10.03
N LYS A 103 14.98 14.25 -11.10
CA LYS A 103 14.54 15.52 -11.72
C LYS A 103 13.22 15.38 -12.48
N TYR A 104 12.96 14.20 -13.05
CA TYR A 104 11.81 13.91 -13.89
C TYR A 104 11.11 12.65 -13.38
N PRO A 105 9.77 12.56 -13.46
CA PRO A 105 9.07 11.35 -13.03
C PRO A 105 9.53 10.12 -13.83
N GLN A 106 9.68 8.99 -13.15
CA GLN A 106 10.17 7.73 -13.75
C GLN A 106 9.10 7.02 -14.57
N ASN A 107 7.81 7.27 -14.29
CA ASN A 107 6.69 6.68 -15.02
C ASN A 107 6.15 7.63 -16.09
N THR A 108 6.16 7.19 -17.36
CA THR A 108 5.77 7.95 -18.56
C THR A 108 4.30 8.34 -18.60
N SER A 109 3.45 7.77 -17.73
CA SER A 109 2.04 8.12 -17.62
C SER A 109 1.78 9.46 -16.92
N ALA A 110 2.79 10.02 -16.25
CA ALA A 110 2.74 11.39 -15.72
C ALA A 110 2.96 12.40 -16.86
N SER A 111 1.88 12.80 -17.53
CA SER A 111 1.95 13.60 -18.76
C SER A 111 2.59 14.98 -18.58
N ARG A 112 2.44 15.58 -17.39
CA ARG A 112 3.00 16.89 -17.04
C ARG A 112 3.44 16.90 -15.58
N HIS A 113 4.51 17.61 -15.29
CA HIS A 113 5.04 17.75 -13.95
C HIS A 113 5.49 19.17 -13.68
N THR A 114 5.50 19.56 -12.41
CA THR A 114 6.03 20.84 -11.94
C THR A 114 7.04 20.60 -10.82
N LYS A 115 8.04 21.46 -10.76
CA LYS A 115 9.02 21.53 -9.68
C LYS A 115 9.21 23.01 -9.35
N THR A 116 8.84 23.38 -8.14
CA THR A 116 8.90 24.75 -7.64
C THR A 116 9.55 24.75 -6.27
N VAL A 117 10.21 25.84 -5.91
CA VAL A 117 10.64 26.10 -4.53
C VAL A 117 9.84 27.28 -4.02
N ILE A 118 9.17 27.11 -2.88
CA ILE A 118 8.47 28.19 -2.19
C ILE A 118 9.23 28.57 -0.93
N SER A 119 9.24 29.86 -0.61
CA SER A 119 9.92 30.38 0.58
C SER A 119 8.88 30.94 1.55
N ILE A 120 8.77 30.34 2.74
CA ILE A 120 7.87 30.79 3.81
C ILE A 120 8.72 31.01 5.05
N GLU A 121 8.65 32.21 5.63
CA GLU A 121 9.41 32.58 6.84
C GLU A 121 10.92 32.30 6.71
N SER A 122 11.49 32.61 5.54
CA SER A 122 12.91 32.37 5.21
C SER A 122 13.34 30.89 5.18
N LYS A 123 12.40 29.94 5.18
CA LYS A 123 12.65 28.53 4.89
C LYS A 123 12.14 28.16 3.51
N ASP A 124 12.99 27.47 2.76
CA ASP A 124 12.68 26.99 1.42
C ASP A 124 12.09 25.57 1.47
N TYR A 125 11.06 25.35 0.66
CA TYR A 125 10.37 24.06 0.52
C TYR A 125 10.34 23.65 -0.96
N GLU A 126 10.86 22.47 -1.26
CA GLU A 126 10.79 21.90 -2.61
C GLU A 126 9.42 21.23 -2.81
N CYS A 127 8.65 21.72 -3.78
CA CYS A 127 7.34 21.21 -4.12
C CYS A 127 7.36 20.65 -5.54
N LYS A 128 7.18 19.34 -5.68
CA LYS A 128 7.04 18.65 -6.96
C LYS A 128 5.65 18.04 -7.07
N SER A 129 5.00 18.22 -8.20
CA SER A 129 3.70 17.60 -8.46
C SER A 129 3.59 17.16 -9.91
N THR A 130 2.66 16.25 -10.16
CA THR A 130 2.35 15.66 -11.45
C THR A 130 0.88 15.91 -11.75
N SER A 131 0.54 16.03 -13.04
CA SER A 131 -0.84 16.20 -13.50
C SER A 131 -1.11 15.30 -14.71
N GLY A 132 -2.38 14.97 -14.93
CA GLY A 132 -2.80 13.93 -15.88
C GLY A 132 -3.55 12.82 -15.15
N SER A 133 -3.03 11.59 -15.21
CA SER A 133 -3.65 10.42 -14.57
C SER A 133 -3.83 10.63 -13.06
N LYS A 134 -5.06 10.41 -12.57
CA LYS A 134 -5.39 10.48 -11.14
C LYS A 134 -4.47 9.62 -10.28
N LEU A 135 -4.08 8.44 -10.78
CA LEU A 135 -3.18 7.51 -10.11
C LEU A 135 -1.83 8.14 -9.74
N PHE A 136 -1.33 9.03 -10.59
CA PHE A 136 -0.03 9.67 -10.43
C PHE A 136 -0.12 11.13 -10.01
N SER A 137 -1.31 11.71 -9.86
CA SER A 137 -1.47 13.13 -9.52
C SER A 137 -2.14 13.37 -8.17
N LEU A 138 -3.10 12.52 -7.78
CA LEU A 138 -3.84 12.64 -6.54
C LEU A 138 -3.36 11.61 -5.53
N VAL A 139 -3.50 11.97 -4.25
CA VAL A 139 -3.22 11.07 -3.14
C VAL A 139 -4.18 9.88 -3.19
N GLN A 140 -3.63 8.68 -3.11
CA GLN A 140 -4.39 7.43 -3.22
C GLN A 140 -5.33 7.24 -2.02
N ASP A 141 -6.50 6.67 -2.26
CA ASP A 141 -7.42 6.27 -1.20
C ASP A 141 -6.77 5.26 -0.24
N GLY A 142 -7.07 5.38 1.06
CA GLY A 142 -6.46 4.61 2.13
C GLY A 142 -5.19 5.24 2.71
N THR A 143 -4.60 6.24 2.04
CA THR A 143 -3.38 6.90 2.53
C THR A 143 -3.64 7.64 3.85
N PRO A 144 -2.80 7.48 4.89
CA PRO A 144 -2.92 8.24 6.13
C PRO A 144 -2.83 9.76 5.89
N CYS A 145 -3.75 10.51 6.50
CA CYS A 145 -3.77 11.99 6.45
C CYS A 145 -3.82 12.65 7.83
N GLY A 146 -3.76 11.84 8.89
CA GLY A 146 -3.74 12.25 10.29
C GLY A 146 -3.95 11.05 11.21
N ASP A 147 -3.99 11.30 12.52
CA ASP A 147 -4.16 10.23 13.52
C ASP A 147 -5.53 9.55 13.38
N ASN A 148 -5.52 8.26 13.05
CA ASN A 148 -6.73 7.47 12.73
C ASN A 148 -7.57 8.04 11.57
N LEU A 149 -6.94 8.81 10.68
CA LEU A 149 -7.57 9.39 9.49
C LEU A 149 -6.90 8.90 8.21
N ILE A 150 -7.71 8.63 7.19
CA ILE A 150 -7.28 8.22 5.87
C ILE A 150 -7.96 9.04 4.78
N CYS A 151 -7.31 9.15 3.63
CA CYS A 151 -7.88 9.78 2.45
C CYS A 151 -8.90 8.85 1.79
N ILE A 152 -10.10 9.35 1.55
CA ILE A 152 -11.15 8.67 0.77
C ILE A 152 -11.80 9.71 -0.13
N ASN A 153 -11.74 9.49 -1.44
CA ASN A 153 -12.30 10.39 -2.45
C ASN A 153 -11.87 11.85 -2.20
N GLN A 154 -10.55 12.04 -2.05
CA GLN A 154 -9.88 13.32 -1.79
C GLN A 154 -10.32 14.03 -0.49
N THR A 155 -10.92 13.30 0.45
CA THR A 155 -11.34 13.81 1.77
C THR A 155 -10.62 13.08 2.88
N CYS A 156 -10.10 13.81 3.87
CA CYS A 156 -9.49 13.23 5.06
C CYS A 156 -10.59 12.86 6.06
N THR A 157 -10.82 11.55 6.25
CA THR A 157 -11.94 11.01 7.04
C THR A 157 -11.46 9.97 8.04
N SER A 158 -12.32 9.61 9.00
CA SER A 158 -12.01 8.56 9.97
C SER A 158 -11.85 7.20 9.31
N MET A 159 -10.84 6.44 9.75
CA MET A 159 -10.64 5.07 9.31
C MET A 159 -11.63 4.07 9.92
N ASN A 160 -12.35 4.46 10.99
CA ASN A 160 -13.23 3.56 11.75
C ASN A 160 -14.25 2.77 10.91
N PRO A 161 -14.92 3.34 9.90
CA PRO A 161 -15.87 2.60 9.06
C PRO A 161 -15.24 1.45 8.27
N TYR A 162 -13.92 1.44 8.12
CA TYR A 162 -13.17 0.45 7.36
C TYR A 162 -12.52 -0.62 8.25
N ILE A 163 -12.67 -0.52 9.57
CA ILE A 163 -12.22 -1.54 10.52
C ILE A 163 -13.31 -2.63 10.59
N ASP A 164 -12.99 -3.86 10.20
CA ASP A 164 -13.91 -4.98 10.36
C ASP A 164 -13.90 -5.47 11.81
N THR A 165 -14.89 -5.02 12.60
CA THR A 165 -15.07 -5.42 14.00
C THR A 165 -16.02 -6.60 14.18
N HIS A 166 -16.76 -6.99 13.13
CA HIS A 166 -17.87 -7.93 13.23
C HIS A 166 -17.51 -9.33 12.76
N ASN A 167 -16.77 -9.43 11.66
CA ASN A 167 -16.31 -10.72 11.17
C ASN A 167 -14.88 -10.89 11.64
N LYS A 168 -14.69 -11.68 12.70
CA LYS A 168 -13.37 -11.95 13.24
C LYS A 168 -12.79 -13.21 12.64
N CYS A 169 -11.47 -13.27 12.52
CA CYS A 169 -10.81 -14.52 12.21
C CYS A 169 -10.97 -15.54 13.35
N PRO A 170 -10.83 -16.84 13.06
CA PRO A 170 -10.74 -17.87 14.07
C PRO A 170 -9.70 -17.54 15.15
N SER A 171 -9.97 -17.94 16.38
CA SER A 171 -9.09 -17.70 17.53
C SER A 171 -9.15 -18.87 18.51
N ASN A 172 -8.07 -19.03 19.27
CA ASN A 172 -8.02 -19.96 20.40
C ASN A 172 -8.81 -19.43 21.61
N HIS A 173 -8.69 -20.12 22.75
CA HIS A 173 -9.35 -19.76 24.01
C HIS A 173 -9.00 -18.37 24.56
N ASN A 174 -7.91 -17.74 24.09
CA ASN A 174 -7.51 -16.38 24.50
C ASN A 174 -8.16 -15.29 23.63
N ASN A 175 -9.00 -15.65 22.65
CA ASN A 175 -9.74 -14.72 21.78
C ASN A 175 -8.83 -13.76 20.99
N LEU A 176 -7.60 -14.20 20.70
CA LEU A 176 -6.65 -13.51 19.83
C LEU A 176 -6.84 -14.00 18.40
N GLU A 177 -7.11 -13.09 17.46
CA GLU A 177 -7.25 -13.47 16.05
C GLU A 177 -6.02 -14.24 15.56
N CYS A 178 -6.28 -15.33 14.86
CA CYS A 178 -5.24 -16.25 14.38
C CYS A 178 -4.28 -16.71 15.47
N SER A 179 -4.78 -16.81 16.71
CA SER A 179 -4.02 -17.19 17.91
C SER A 179 -2.76 -16.35 18.14
N ALA A 180 -2.68 -15.15 17.56
CA ALA A 180 -1.47 -14.31 17.50
C ALA A 180 -0.27 -14.96 16.77
N HIS A 181 -0.52 -15.93 15.89
CA HIS A 181 0.46 -16.66 15.09
C HIS A 181 0.09 -16.63 13.60
N GLY A 182 -0.51 -15.54 13.15
CA GLY A 182 -0.86 -15.36 11.76
C GLY A 182 -1.53 -14.03 11.47
N ILE A 183 -1.84 -13.84 10.19
CA ILE A 183 -2.47 -12.64 9.65
C ILE A 183 -3.92 -12.96 9.29
N CYS A 184 -4.85 -12.15 9.79
CA CYS A 184 -6.26 -12.24 9.42
C CYS A 184 -6.52 -11.60 8.05
N SER A 185 -7.07 -12.38 7.11
CA SER A 185 -7.40 -11.92 5.77
C SER A 185 -8.78 -11.26 5.67
N ASN A 186 -9.03 -10.56 4.56
CA ASN A 186 -10.34 -10.04 4.16
C ASN A 186 -11.45 -11.10 4.07
N LEU A 187 -11.09 -12.37 3.90
CA LEU A 187 -12.03 -13.50 3.87
C LEU A 187 -12.24 -14.15 5.25
N ASN A 188 -11.72 -13.54 6.32
CA ASN A 188 -11.77 -14.08 7.69
C ASN A 188 -11.08 -15.43 7.85
N GLN A 189 -10.00 -15.62 7.10
CA GLN A 189 -9.14 -16.80 7.17
C GLN A 189 -7.77 -16.41 7.71
N CYS A 190 -7.17 -17.29 8.48
CA CYS A 190 -5.85 -17.07 9.04
C CYS A 190 -4.75 -17.57 8.09
N PHE A 191 -3.81 -16.68 7.81
CA PHE A 191 -2.55 -17.02 7.16
C PHE A 191 -1.47 -17.17 8.23
N CYS A 192 -1.10 -18.41 8.56
CA CYS A 192 -0.23 -18.69 9.71
C CYS A 192 1.23 -18.30 9.46
N ASP A 193 1.88 -17.86 10.53
CA ASP A 193 3.31 -17.63 10.56
C ASP A 193 4.07 -18.95 10.43
N ASN A 194 5.34 -18.87 10.02
CA ASN A 194 6.18 -20.05 9.84
C ASN A 194 6.29 -20.84 11.16
N GLY A 195 6.06 -22.16 11.10
CA GLY A 195 6.02 -23.04 12.27
C GLY A 195 4.65 -23.18 12.93
N TRP A 196 3.61 -22.53 12.41
CA TRP A 196 2.23 -22.64 12.91
C TRP A 196 1.26 -23.14 11.83
N THR A 197 0.21 -23.84 12.26
CA THR A 197 -0.82 -24.41 11.38
C THR A 197 -2.18 -24.51 12.09
N GLY A 198 -3.18 -25.02 11.38
CA GLY A 198 -4.57 -25.05 11.79
C GLY A 198 -5.35 -23.81 11.33
N ASN A 199 -6.68 -23.88 11.39
CA ASN A 199 -7.57 -22.81 10.92
C ASN A 199 -7.43 -21.50 11.72
N ASP A 200 -7.01 -21.60 12.99
CA ASP A 200 -6.78 -20.48 13.90
C ASP A 200 -5.29 -20.29 14.24
N CYS A 201 -4.38 -20.99 13.53
CA CYS A 201 -2.93 -20.97 13.78
C CYS A 201 -2.51 -21.36 15.22
N SER A 202 -3.30 -22.19 15.91
CA SER A 202 -3.01 -22.62 17.29
C SER A 202 -2.07 -23.83 17.40
N ILE A 203 -1.76 -24.51 16.30
CA ILE A 203 -0.98 -25.76 16.29
C ILE A 203 0.45 -25.45 15.85
N GLN A 204 1.44 -25.78 16.69
CA GLN A 204 2.85 -25.69 16.31
C GLN A 204 3.24 -26.90 15.45
N LEU A 205 3.91 -26.65 14.33
CA LEU A 205 4.48 -27.72 13.51
C LEU A 205 5.69 -28.31 14.24
N GLU A 206 5.64 -29.61 14.54
CA GLU A 206 6.82 -30.31 15.02
C GLU A 206 7.81 -30.48 13.87
N ILE A 207 8.85 -29.65 13.86
CA ILE A 207 10.01 -29.87 13.00
C ILE A 207 10.77 -31.04 13.61
N SER A 208 10.41 -32.26 13.20
CA SER A 208 11.28 -33.42 13.43
C SER A 208 12.62 -33.10 12.77
N PRO A 209 13.74 -33.06 13.51
CA PRO A 209 15.04 -32.97 12.86
C PRO A 209 15.19 -34.22 12.01
N THR A 210 15.07 -34.07 10.70
CA THR A 210 15.54 -35.10 9.78
C THR A 210 17.02 -35.26 10.09
N SER A 211 17.33 -36.43 10.65
CA SER A 211 18.69 -36.91 10.86
C SER A 211 19.52 -36.63 9.60
N PRO A 212 20.72 -36.02 9.70
CA PRO A 212 21.60 -35.89 8.56
C PRO A 212 22.17 -37.29 8.26
N ASN A 213 21.49 -38.06 7.43
CA ASN A 213 22.07 -39.22 6.75
C ASN A 213 21.17 -39.72 5.61
N SER A 214 21.39 -39.15 4.44
CA SER A 214 21.37 -39.88 3.17
C SER A 214 21.91 -38.99 2.04
N ALA A 215 23.11 -38.46 2.24
CA ALA A 215 24.00 -38.17 1.13
C ALA A 215 24.89 -39.40 0.94
N ASP A 216 24.35 -40.45 0.31
CA ASP A 216 25.15 -41.33 -0.54
C ASP A 216 24.22 -42.18 -1.43
N VAL A 217 23.97 -41.71 -2.64
CA VAL A 217 23.67 -42.60 -3.77
C VAL A 217 24.86 -42.48 -4.70
N THR A 218 25.89 -43.26 -4.40
CA THR A 218 26.93 -43.63 -5.35
C THR A 218 26.26 -44.19 -6.61
N LEU A 219 26.36 -43.43 -7.71
CA LEU A 219 26.12 -43.94 -9.05
C LEU A 219 27.28 -44.88 -9.42
N SER A 220 27.01 -46.18 -9.46
CA SER A 220 27.90 -47.17 -10.07
C SER A 220 27.85 -47.03 -11.60
N PRO A 221 28.99 -46.93 -12.31
CA PRO A 221 29.01 -46.71 -13.75
C PRO A 221 29.10 -48.04 -14.52
N GLU A 222 27.98 -48.74 -14.69
CA GLU A 222 27.87 -49.80 -15.72
C GLU A 222 26.44 -49.83 -16.27
N ASP A 223 26.23 -49.11 -17.39
CA ASP A 223 25.42 -49.56 -18.53
C ASP A 223 25.32 -48.44 -19.59
N ALA A 224 26.47 -48.09 -20.17
CA ALA A 224 26.54 -47.39 -21.45
C ALA A 224 26.89 -48.40 -22.55
N LYS A 225 25.92 -49.23 -22.97
CA LYS A 225 25.99 -49.95 -24.26
C LYS A 225 24.65 -50.61 -24.67
N LYS A 226 23.87 -49.94 -25.52
CA LYS A 226 23.48 -50.41 -26.87
C LYS A 226 22.19 -49.75 -27.39
N SER A 227 22.35 -49.26 -28.63
CA SER A 227 21.40 -49.00 -29.71
C SER A 227 20.54 -47.74 -29.66
#